data_AF-A0A350J2C1-F1
#
_entry.id   AF-A0A350J2C1-F1
#
_cell.length_a   1.000
_cell.length_b   1.000
_cell.length_c   1.000
_cell.angle_alpha   90.00
_cell.angle_beta   90.00
_cell.angle_gamma   90.00
#
_symmetry.space_group_name_H-M   'P 1'
#
loop_
_entity.id
_entity.type
_entity.pdbx_description
1 polymer ?
#
loop_
_entity_poly.entity_id
_entity_poly.type
_entity_poly.pdbx_seq_one_letter_code
_entity_poly.pdbx_strand_id
1 'polypeptide(L)'
;MDTQEVKERFAKKATRFYIVNFIMALVIGLGLYQAKELGIYKEAFVPIIALFLLWIFNIDKLYRCPACGQVPRGKEGLIYLPKNCTACDVELR
;
A
#
# COMPACT_ATOMS: atom_id res chain seq x y z
N MET A 1 22.44 -10.30 6.87
CA MET A 1 21.11 -10.18 7.49
C MET A 1 20.54 -11.56 7.49
N ASP A 2 20.09 -12.05 8.64
CA ASP A 2 19.59 -13.42 8.75
C ASP A 2 18.23 -13.56 8.05
N THR A 3 17.95 -14.73 7.47
CA THR A 3 16.73 -14.96 6.68
C THR A 3 15.48 -14.80 7.54
N GLN A 4 15.52 -15.19 8.82
CA GLN A 4 14.39 -14.95 9.74
C GLN A 4 14.14 -13.45 9.96
N GLU A 5 15.20 -12.67 10.13
CA GLU A 5 15.11 -11.21 10.32
C GLU A 5 14.52 -10.50 9.08
N VAL A 6 14.87 -10.96 7.88
CA VAL A 6 14.29 -10.47 6.60
C VAL A 6 12.77 -10.69 6.61
N LYS A 7 12.33 -11.91 6.95
CA LYS A 7 10.91 -12.31 6.96
C LYS A 7 10.10 -11.51 8.00
N GLU A 8 10.62 -11.35 9.21
CA GLU A 8 9.94 -10.58 10.26
C GLU A 8 9.78 -9.10 9.90
N ARG A 9 10.86 -8.46 9.43
CA ARG A 9 10.82 -7.06 8.99
C ARG A 9 9.87 -6.90 7.81
N PHE A 10 9.85 -7.86 6.91
CA PHE A 10 8.94 -7.84 5.76
C PHE A 10 7.48 -8.01 6.17
N ALA A 11 7.17 -8.95 7.08
CA ALA A 11 5.83 -9.13 7.63
C ALA A 11 5.33 -7.85 8.32
N LYS A 12 6.18 -7.18 9.10
CA LYS A 12 5.81 -5.90 9.73
C LYS A 12 5.50 -4.80 8.71
N LYS A 13 6.27 -4.72 7.62
CA LYS A 13 6.00 -3.77 6.51
C LYS A 13 4.71 -4.13 5.76
N ALA A 14 4.47 -5.41 5.52
CA ALA A 14 3.24 -5.92 4.91
C ALA A 14 2.00 -5.56 5.74
N THR A 15 2.03 -5.82 7.05
CA THR A 15 0.95 -5.44 7.97
C THR A 15 0.71 -3.93 7.95
N ARG A 16 1.78 -3.12 7.98
CA ARG A 16 1.66 -1.67 7.86
C ARG A 16 1.03 -1.25 6.54
N PHE A 17 1.41 -1.88 5.43
CA PHE A 17 0.80 -1.63 4.11
C PHE A 17 -0.71 -1.87 4.15
N TYR A 18 -1.18 -3.01 4.70
CA TYR A 18 -2.61 -3.30 4.81
C TYR A 18 -3.35 -2.32 5.72
N ILE A 19 -2.79 -2.01 6.89
CA ILE A 19 -3.40 -1.07 7.84
C ILE A 19 -3.56 0.31 7.21
N VAL A 20 -2.52 0.83 6.54
CA VAL A 20 -2.60 2.16 5.95
C VAL A 20 -3.58 2.20 4.76
N ASN A 21 -3.63 1.14 3.94
CA ASN A 21 -4.67 1.03 2.90
C ASN A 21 -6.08 1.06 3.48
N PHE A 22 -6.31 0.31 4.55
CA PHE A 22 -7.61 0.26 5.22
C PHE A 22 -8.00 1.64 5.78
N ILE A 23 -7.07 2.32 6.46
CA ILE A 23 -7.28 3.68 6.97
C ILE A 23 -7.58 4.65 5.81
N MET A 24 -6.82 4.61 4.73
CA MET A 24 -7.04 5.48 3.57
C MET A 24 -8.40 5.25 2.92
N ALA A 25 -8.85 3.99 2.80
CA ALA A 25 -10.18 3.67 2.31
C ALA A 25 -11.28 4.25 3.23
N LEU A 26 -11.11 4.17 4.55
CA LEU A 26 -12.03 4.79 5.51
C LEU A 26 -12.07 6.31 5.38
N VAL A 27 -10.90 6.97 5.26
CA VAL A 27 -10.81 8.43 5.10
C VAL A 27 -11.51 8.88 3.83
N ILE A 28 -11.29 8.19 2.71
CA ILE A 28 -11.96 8.49 1.43
C ILE A 28 -13.46 8.27 1.55
N GLY A 29 -13.89 7.14 2.12
CA GLY A 29 -15.31 6.84 2.31
C GLY A 29 -16.04 7.86 3.17
N LEU A 30 -15.44 8.23 4.31
CA LEU A 30 -15.96 9.27 5.21
C LEU A 30 -15.99 10.64 4.52
N GLY A 31 -14.95 11.00 3.77
CA GLY A 31 -14.88 12.26 3.02
C GLY A 31 -15.99 12.35 1.97
N LEU A 32 -16.21 11.29 1.21
CA LEU A 32 -17.30 11.23 0.22
C LEU A 32 -18.69 11.27 0.87
N TYR A 33 -18.86 10.59 2.01
CA TYR A 33 -20.11 10.63 2.78
C TYR A 33 -20.41 12.04 3.28
N GLN A 34 -19.44 12.72 3.91
CA GLN A 34 -19.61 14.09 4.39
C GLN A 34 -19.86 15.08 3.23
N ALA A 35 -19.12 14.93 2.12
CA ALA A 35 -19.32 15.79 0.95
C ALA A 35 -20.73 15.63 0.34
N LYS A 36 -21.30 14.43 0.41
CA LYS A 36 -22.69 14.16 0.04
C LYS A 36 -23.68 14.87 0.98
N GLU A 37 -23.51 14.73 2.29
CA GLU A 37 -24.39 15.37 3.28
C GLU A 37 -24.35 16.90 3.21
N LEU A 38 -23.20 17.48 2.85
CA LEU A 38 -23.01 18.93 2.68
C LEU A 38 -23.42 19.44 1.29
N GLY A 39 -23.84 18.57 0.37
CA GLY A 39 -24.26 18.95 -0.98
C GLY A 39 -23.14 19.39 -1.94
N ILE A 40 -21.88 19.22 -1.56
CA ILE A 40 -20.68 19.63 -2.32
C ILE A 40 -19.96 18.45 -2.99
N TYR A 41 -20.68 17.36 -3.22
CA TYR A 41 -20.09 16.12 -3.74
C TYR A 41 -19.39 16.32 -5.09
N LYS A 42 -19.95 17.13 -5.99
CA LYS A 42 -19.38 17.35 -7.33
C LYS A 42 -18.03 18.05 -7.27
N GLU A 43 -17.90 19.01 -6.38
CA GLU A 43 -16.70 19.81 -6.14
C GLU A 43 -15.63 19.01 -5.40
N ALA A 44 -16.06 18.15 -4.45
CA ALA A 44 -15.17 17.32 -3.65
C ALA A 44 -14.70 16.04 -4.34
N PHE A 45 -15.43 15.54 -5.35
CA PHE A 45 -15.11 14.28 -6.01
C PHE A 45 -13.73 14.29 -6.67
N VAL A 46 -13.46 15.30 -7.51
CA VAL A 46 -12.19 15.44 -8.24
C VAL A 46 -10.98 15.47 -7.30
N PRO A 47 -10.92 16.32 -6.25
CA PRO A 47 -9.78 16.34 -5.34
C PRO A 47 -9.63 15.05 -4.53
N ILE A 48 -10.73 14.41 -4.12
CA ILE A 48 -10.68 13.12 -3.40
C ILE A 48 -10.09 12.02 -4.30
N ILE A 49 -10.53 11.95 -5.56
CA ILE A 49 -9.98 10.99 -6.52
C ILE A 49 -8.50 11.30 -6.83
N ALA A 50 -8.13 12.57 -6.97
CA ALA A 50 -6.73 12.95 -7.18
C ALA A 50 -5.84 12.50 -6.02
N LEU A 51 -6.28 12.69 -4.76
CA LEU A 51 -5.58 12.21 -3.58
C LEU A 51 -5.49 10.68 -3.55
N PHE A 52 -6.56 9.98 -3.92
CA PHE A 52 -6.57 8.52 -4.03
C PHE A 52 -5.57 8.00 -5.07
N LEU A 53 -5.52 8.61 -6.26
CA LEU A 53 -4.57 8.25 -7.31
C LEU A 53 -3.13 8.52 -6.85
N LEU A 54 -2.85 9.70 -6.29
CA LEU A 54 -1.54 10.03 -5.73
C LEU A 54 -1.11 9.01 -4.67
N TRP A 55 -2.04 8.57 -3.82
CA TRP A 55 -1.82 7.54 -2.83
C TRP A 55 -1.46 6.19 -3.46
N ILE A 56 -2.29 5.67 -4.38
CA ILE A 56 -2.06 4.39 -5.07
C ILE A 56 -0.70 4.38 -5.78
N PHE A 57 -0.30 5.46 -6.45
CA PHE A 57 0.97 5.50 -7.16
C PHE A 57 2.20 5.64 -6.25
N ASN A 58 2.02 5.96 -4.97
CA ASN A 58 3.12 6.08 -4.00
C ASN A 58 3.15 4.95 -2.96
N ILE A 59 2.14 4.09 -2.95
CA ILE A 59 1.97 3.10 -1.89
C ILE A 59 3.00 1.97 -1.94
N ASP A 60 3.54 1.72 -3.13
CA ASP A 60 4.63 0.78 -3.37
C ASP A 60 5.90 1.13 -2.54
N LYS A 61 6.08 2.39 -2.18
CA LYS A 61 7.19 2.84 -1.31
C LYS A 61 7.09 2.29 0.12
N LEU A 62 5.89 2.00 0.62
CA LEU A 62 5.70 1.39 1.95
C LEU A 62 6.12 -0.08 1.98
N TYR A 63 6.19 -0.70 0.81
CA TYR A 63 6.39 -2.13 0.65
C TYR A 63 7.68 -2.41 -0.13
N ARG A 64 8.82 -2.28 0.57
CA ARG A 64 10.16 -2.51 0.04
C ARG A 64 10.84 -3.68 0.72
N CYS A 65 11.52 -4.51 -0.08
CA CYS A 65 12.37 -5.59 0.39
C CYS A 65 13.37 -5.04 1.42
N PRO A 66 13.45 -5.60 2.64
CA PRO A 66 14.39 -5.12 3.64
C PRO A 66 15.85 -5.43 3.29
N ALA A 67 16.12 -6.40 2.40
CA ALA A 67 17.47 -6.75 1.99
C ALA A 67 18.04 -5.83 0.90
N CYS A 68 17.29 -5.59 -0.18
CA CYS A 68 17.78 -4.83 -1.34
C CYS A 68 17.09 -3.48 -1.55
N GLY A 69 16.05 -3.15 -0.77
CA GLY A 69 15.30 -1.90 -0.88
C GLY A 69 14.38 -1.79 -2.10
N GLN A 70 14.41 -2.76 -3.02
CA GLN A 70 13.55 -2.80 -4.19
C GLN A 70 12.10 -3.16 -3.83
N VAL A 71 11.15 -2.72 -4.66
CA VAL A 71 9.74 -3.11 -4.53
C VAL A 71 9.60 -4.55 -5.03
N PRO A 72 9.26 -5.53 -4.17
CA PRO A 72 9.09 -6.89 -4.60
C PRO A 72 7.77 -7.00 -5.37
N ARG A 73 7.85 -7.04 -6.70
CA ARG A 73 6.70 -7.23 -7.59
C ARG A 73 6.48 -8.72 -7.82
N GLY A 74 5.30 -9.22 -7.45
CA GLY A 74 4.84 -10.55 -7.83
C GLY A 74 4.35 -10.58 -9.28
N LYS A 75 4.24 -11.79 -9.87
CA LYS A 75 3.61 -11.99 -11.18
C LYS A 75 2.12 -11.59 -11.19
N GLU A 76 1.49 -11.59 -10.02
CA GLU A 76 0.06 -11.30 -9.81
C GLU A 76 -0.19 -9.83 -9.38
N GLY A 77 0.79 -8.94 -9.54
CA GLY A 77 0.66 -7.51 -9.22
C GLY A 77 0.74 -7.20 -7.72
N LEU A 78 0.18 -6.04 -7.30
CA LEU A 78 0.18 -5.55 -5.91
C LEU A 78 -0.75 -6.34 -4.97
N ILE A 79 -1.55 -7.26 -5.52
CA ILE A 79 -2.63 -7.95 -4.79
C ILE A 79 -2.08 -9.10 -3.94
N TYR A 80 -1.04 -9.79 -4.43
CA TYR A 80 -0.41 -10.90 -3.72
C TYR A 80 1.04 -10.59 -3.38
N LEU A 81 1.37 -10.67 -2.09
CA LEU A 81 2.74 -10.54 -1.62
C LEU A 81 3.58 -11.71 -2.16
N PRO A 82 4.67 -11.44 -2.92
CA PRO A 82 5.53 -12.50 -3.42
C PRO A 82 6.27 -13.21 -2.28
N LYS A 83 6.49 -14.53 -2.47
CA LYS A 83 7.28 -15.35 -1.55
C LYS A 83 8.76 -14.98 -1.55
N ASN A 84 9.30 -14.63 -2.73
CA ASN A 84 10.70 -14.23 -2.91
C ASN A 84 10.80 -12.82 -3.49
N CYS A 85 11.89 -12.11 -3.19
CA CYS A 85 12.19 -10.85 -3.84
C CYS A 85 12.70 -11.10 -5.26
N THR A 86 12.00 -10.62 -6.28
CA THR A 86 12.42 -10.77 -7.69
C THR A 86 13.75 -10.09 -8.03
N ALA A 87 14.23 -9.15 -7.20
CA ALA A 87 15.47 -8.42 -7.45
C ALA A 87 16.71 -9.04 -6.78
N CYS A 88 16.57 -9.67 -5.61
CA CYS A 88 17.70 -10.23 -4.87
C CYS A 88 17.51 -11.69 -4.45
N ASP A 89 16.43 -12.33 -4.89
CA ASP A 89 16.04 -13.73 -4.68
C ASP A 89 15.93 -14.18 -3.20
N VAL A 90 15.96 -13.23 -2.25
CA VAL A 90 15.77 -13.54 -0.84
C VAL A 90 14.33 -13.98 -0.58
N GLU A 91 14.19 -14.99 0.28
CA GLU A 91 12.89 -15.45 0.76
C GLU A 91 12.28 -14.40 1.72
N LEU A 92 11.07 -13.97 1.40
CA LEU A 92 10.31 -12.95 2.13
C LEU A 92 9.17 -13.56 2.95
N ARG A 93 8.70 -14.75 2.57
CA ARG A 93 7.66 -15.52 3.26
C ARG A 93 7.92 -17.02 3.14
#